data_AF-A0A1E5PHL9-F1
#
_entry.id   AF-A0A1E5PHL9-F1
#
_cell.length_a   1.000
_cell.length_b   1.000
_cell.length_c   1.000
_cell.angle_alpha   90.00
_cell.angle_beta   90.00
_cell.angle_gamma   90.00
#
_symmetry.space_group_name_H-M   'P 1'
#
loop_
_entity.id
_entity.type
_entity.pdbx_description
1 polymer ?
#
loop_
_entity_poly.entity_id
_entity_poly.type
_entity_poly.pdbx_seq_one_letter_code
_entity_poly.pdbx_strand_id
1 'polypeptide(L)'
;MWVTDQQLRPIDGVDLSGVPTHRDPRTLPPPRPTGWVVRPGAGRRGTVIHDAACAAAAGGGHEVGTLEALDALMRPGARACHDCPAAEILVPALELGQGHG
;
A
#
# COMPACT_ATOMS: atom_id res chain seq x y z
N MET A 1 -24.23 12.64 7.24
CA MET A 1 -25.59 12.16 6.90
C MET A 1 -25.42 11.01 5.94
N TRP A 2 -25.93 9.83 6.26
CA TRP A 2 -25.87 8.64 5.40
C TRP A 2 -27.25 8.41 4.77
N VAL A 3 -27.27 7.93 3.54
CA VAL A 3 -28.51 7.62 2.80
C VAL A 3 -28.78 6.12 2.93
N THR A 4 -30.04 5.75 3.17
CA THR A 4 -30.49 4.34 3.20
C THR A 4 -30.96 3.89 1.82
N ASP A 5 -30.98 2.58 1.60
CA ASP A 5 -31.49 1.97 0.36
C ASP A 5 -32.94 2.41 0.04
N GLN A 6 -33.77 2.56 1.07
CA GLN A 6 -35.16 3.03 0.93
C GLN A 6 -35.30 4.45 0.38
N GLN A 7 -34.24 5.25 0.46
CA GLN A 7 -34.21 6.62 -0.05
C GLN A 7 -33.69 6.70 -1.49
N LEU A 8 -33.15 5.60 -2.03
CA LEU A 8 -32.67 5.52 -3.40
C LEU A 8 -33.82 5.12 -4.34
N ARG A 9 -34.01 5.89 -5.42
CA ARG A 9 -34.93 5.54 -6.50
C ARG A 9 -34.15 5.36 -7.81
N PRO A 10 -34.56 4.43 -8.69
CA PRO A 10 -33.99 4.35 -10.03
C PRO A 10 -34.09 5.67 -10.77
N ILE A 11 -33.11 5.97 -11.61
CA ILE A 11 -33.13 7.13 -12.49
C ILE A 11 -34.13 6.84 -13.62
N ASP A 12 -35.13 7.70 -13.78
CA ASP A 12 -36.15 7.54 -14.80
C ASP A 12 -35.55 7.45 -16.21
N GLY A 13 -36.01 6.47 -16.99
CA GLY A 13 -35.56 6.24 -18.37
C GLY A 13 -34.21 5.53 -18.51
N VAL A 14 -33.55 5.15 -17.42
CA VAL A 14 -32.29 4.38 -17.46
C VAL A 14 -32.54 2.92 -17.12
N ASP A 15 -32.24 2.02 -18.07
CA ASP A 15 -32.22 0.58 -17.81
C ASP A 15 -30.94 0.21 -17.05
N LEU A 16 -31.11 -0.14 -15.77
CA LEU A 16 -30.03 -0.58 -14.89
C LEU A 16 -30.01 -2.10 -14.71
N SER A 17 -30.84 -2.86 -15.44
CA SER A 17 -30.93 -4.33 -15.29
C SER A 17 -29.61 -5.05 -15.60
N GLY A 18 -28.76 -4.45 -16.43
CA GLY A 18 -27.43 -4.96 -16.76
C GLY A 18 -26.32 -4.54 -15.79
N VAL A 19 -26.60 -3.70 -14.79
CA VAL A 19 -25.59 -3.27 -13.81
C VAL A 19 -25.50 -4.30 -12.69
N PRO A 20 -24.34 -4.96 -12.49
CA PRO A 20 -24.20 -5.94 -11.41
C PRO A 20 -24.41 -5.29 -10.03
N THR A 21 -25.42 -5.76 -9.30
CA THR A 21 -25.73 -5.30 -7.93
C THR A 21 -24.90 -6.03 -6.87
N HIS A 22 -24.21 -7.10 -7.27
CA HIS A 22 -23.30 -7.86 -6.42
C HIS A 22 -21.93 -7.95 -7.09
N ARG A 23 -20.86 -7.82 -6.30
CA ARG A 23 -19.50 -8.09 -6.77
C ARG A 23 -19.34 -9.58 -7.01
N ASP A 24 -18.91 -9.97 -8.21
CA ASP A 24 -18.46 -11.33 -8.48
C ASP A 24 -17.00 -11.48 -8.00
N PRO A 25 -16.74 -12.29 -6.96
CA PRO A 25 -15.39 -12.50 -6.45
C PRO A 25 -14.40 -13.05 -7.49
N ARG A 26 -14.90 -13.74 -8.53
CA ARG A 26 -14.08 -14.34 -9.59
C ARG A 26 -13.57 -13.32 -10.61
N THR A 27 -14.22 -12.16 -10.68
CA THR A 27 -13.81 -11.04 -11.55
C THR A 27 -12.90 -10.05 -10.85
N LEU A 28 -12.69 -10.22 -9.54
CA LEU A 28 -11.80 -9.34 -8.79
C LEU A 28 -10.36 -9.54 -9.28
N PRO A 29 -9.61 -8.45 -9.48
CA PRO A 29 -8.17 -8.58 -9.67
C PRO A 29 -7.58 -9.30 -8.44
N PRO A 30 -6.50 -10.08 -8.62
CA PRO A 30 -5.80 -10.65 -7.49
C PRO A 30 -5.47 -9.53 -6.49
N PRO A 31 -5.54 -9.81 -5.17
CA PRO A 31 -5.20 -8.82 -4.17
C PRO A 31 -3.80 -8.29 -4.49
N ARG A 32 -3.69 -6.97 -4.67
CA ARG A 32 -2.37 -6.35 -4.79
C ARG A 32 -1.65 -6.60 -3.47
N PRO A 33 -0.38 -7.02 -3.48
CA PRO A 33 0.37 -7.09 -2.24
C PRO A 33 0.36 -5.69 -1.61
N THR A 34 -0.16 -5.61 -0.39
CA THR A 34 -0.30 -4.35 0.35
C THR A 34 0.67 -4.37 1.50
N GLY A 35 1.58 -3.39 1.53
CA GLY A 35 2.57 -3.28 2.59
C GLY A 35 3.96 -3.03 2.03
N TRP A 36 4.95 -3.33 2.86
CA TRP A 36 6.34 -3.00 2.57
C TRP A 36 7.19 -4.24 2.69
N VAL A 37 8.27 -4.31 1.93
CA VAL A 37 9.24 -5.40 2.02
C VAL A 37 10.57 -4.84 2.50
N VAL A 38 11.07 -5.39 3.60
CA VAL A 38 12.40 -5.07 4.14
C VAL A 38 13.41 -6.07 3.59
N ARG A 39 14.42 -5.57 2.87
CA ARG A 39 15.50 -6.37 2.30
C ARG A 39 16.87 -5.94 2.80
N PRO A 40 17.83 -6.86 2.97
CA PRO A 40 19.24 -6.47 3.06
C PRO A 40 19.63 -5.72 1.78
N GLY A 41 20.30 -4.58 1.91
CA GLY A 41 20.89 -3.89 0.77
C GLY A 41 22.03 -4.69 0.16
N ALA A 42 22.37 -4.39 -1.10
CA ALA A 42 23.52 -5.03 -1.76
C ALA A 42 24.82 -4.71 -0.98
N GLY A 43 25.49 -5.75 -0.48
CA GLY A 43 26.74 -5.65 0.31
C GLY A 43 26.53 -5.43 1.81
N ARG A 44 27.53 -4.87 2.52
CA ARG A 44 27.42 -4.51 3.97
C ARG A 44 26.52 -3.29 4.25
N ARG A 45 25.74 -2.81 3.28
CA ARG A 45 25.07 -1.51 3.32
C ARG A 45 23.58 -1.62 3.68
N GLY A 46 23.31 -1.71 4.99
CA GLY A 46 22.00 -1.46 5.62
C GLY A 46 20.81 -2.22 5.02
N THR A 47 19.60 -1.89 5.46
CA THR A 47 18.33 -2.43 4.93
C THR A 47 17.73 -1.48 3.90
N VAL A 48 17.04 -2.01 2.90
CA VAL A 48 16.25 -1.24 1.92
C VAL A 48 14.78 -1.62 2.07
N ILE A 49 13.92 -0.62 2.21
CA ILE A 49 12.48 -0.79 2.31
C ILE A 49 11.87 -0.53 0.93
N HIS A 50 11.06 -1.48 0.45
CA HIS A 50 10.40 -1.43 -0.84
C HIS A 50 8.89 -1.48 -0.68
N ASP A 51 8.16 -0.96 -1.67
CA ASP A 51 6.76 -1.32 -1.88
C ASP A 51 6.65 -2.83 -2.18
N ALA A 52 5.60 -3.49 -1.69
CA ALA A 52 5.45 -4.93 -1.86
C ALA A 52 5.26 -5.38 -3.33
N ALA A 53 4.87 -4.49 -4.23
CA ALA A 53 4.83 -4.73 -5.67
C ALA A 53 6.13 -4.33 -6.40
N CYS A 54 7.16 -3.87 -5.69
CA CYS A 54 8.43 -3.48 -6.31
C CYS A 54 9.16 -4.68 -6.91
N ALA A 55 9.47 -4.63 -8.22
CA ALA A 55 10.21 -5.69 -8.90
C ALA A 55 11.61 -5.93 -8.30
N ALA A 56 12.28 -4.89 -7.81
CA ALA A 56 13.57 -5.02 -7.12
C ALA A 56 13.46 -5.76 -5.78
N ALA A 57 12.26 -5.83 -5.20
CA ALA A 57 11.97 -6.61 -4.01
C ALA A 57 11.63 -8.07 -4.31
N ALA A 58 11.38 -8.44 -5.57
CA ALA A 58 11.06 -9.82 -5.95
C ALA A 58 12.19 -10.78 -5.55
N GLY A 59 11.82 -11.91 -4.95
CA GLY A 59 12.76 -12.99 -4.60
C GLY A 59 13.48 -12.86 -3.25
N GLY A 60 13.01 -12.02 -2.32
CA GLY A 60 13.48 -12.06 -0.94
C GLY A 60 13.06 -10.86 -0.08
N GLY A 61 13.26 -10.97 1.24
CA GLY A 61 12.86 -9.95 2.21
C GLY A 61 11.71 -10.40 3.11
N HIS A 62 11.40 -9.59 4.10
CA HIS A 62 10.27 -9.81 5.00
C HIS A 62 9.19 -8.75 4.72
N GLU A 63 7.97 -9.20 4.48
CA GLU A 63 6.81 -8.32 4.34
C GLU A 63 6.39 -7.80 5.71
N VAL A 64 6.16 -6.49 5.80
CA VAL A 64 5.86 -5.77 7.03
C VAL A 64 4.78 -4.72 6.82
N GLY A 65 4.10 -4.34 7.90
CA GLY A 65 3.16 -3.22 7.92
C GLY A 65 3.86 -1.86 7.89
N THR A 66 3.07 -0.80 7.81
CA THR A 66 3.60 0.58 7.68
C THR A 66 4.38 1.04 8.89
N LEU A 67 3.96 0.69 10.11
CA LEU A 67 4.67 1.09 11.33
C LEU A 67 6.01 0.38 11.42
N GLU A 68 6.03 -0.93 11.16
CA GLU A 68 7.26 -1.71 11.15
C GLU A 68 8.23 -1.26 10.03
N ALA A 69 7.70 -0.77 8.91
CA ALA A 69 8.51 -0.19 7.83
C ALA A 69 9.17 1.13 8.26
N LEU A 70 8.45 1.99 8.98
CA LEU A 70 9.01 3.23 9.55
C LEU A 70 10.06 2.91 10.62
N ASP A 71 9.79 1.93 11.50
CA ASP A 71 10.76 1.43 12.48
C ASP A 71 12.02 0.87 11.81
N ALA A 72 11.87 0.16 10.70
CA ALA A 72 12.99 -0.34 9.90
C ALA A 72 13.79 0.83 9.27
N LEU A 73 13.12 1.89 8.83
CA LEU A 73 13.73 3.07 8.21
C LEU A 73 14.52 3.92 9.23
N MET A 74 14.14 3.89 10.51
CA MET A 74 14.90 4.55 11.58
C MET A 74 16.24 3.87 11.90
N ARG A 75 16.48 2.64 11.41
CA ARG A 75 17.72 1.91 11.71
C ARG A 75 18.92 2.51 10.95
N PRO A 76 20.12 2.55 11.56
CA PRO A 76 21.31 3.09 10.90
C PRO A 76 21.58 2.44 9.54
N GLY A 77 21.72 3.28 8.50
CA GLY A 77 22.00 2.83 7.13
C GLY A 77 20.79 2.24 6.40
N ALA A 78 19.61 2.21 7.03
CA ALA A 78 18.37 1.90 6.33
C ALA A 78 18.01 3.01 5.34
N ARG A 79 17.38 2.64 4.23
CA ARG A 79 16.88 3.59 3.22
C ARG A 79 15.62 3.07 2.57
N ALA A 80 14.77 3.98 2.11
CA ALA A 80 13.67 3.62 1.24
C ALA A 80 14.16 3.48 -0.20
N CYS A 81 13.55 2.57 -0.96
CA CYS A 81 13.83 2.40 -2.39
C CYS A 81 13.28 3.61 -3.18
N HIS A 82 14.10 4.16 -4.08
CA HIS A 82 13.73 5.28 -4.95
C HIS A 82 13.12 4.84 -6.29
N ASP A 83 13.17 3.55 -6.62
CA ASP A 83 12.60 2.99 -7.86
C ASP A 83 11.15 2.50 -7.66
N CYS A 84 10.58 2.74 -6.48
CA CYS A 84 9.18 2.45 -6.15
C CYS A 84 8.64 3.54 -5.20
N PRO A 85 7.32 3.56 -4.92
CA PRO A 85 6.71 4.58 -4.07
C PRO A 85 7.22 4.64 -2.61
N ALA A 86 8.07 3.71 -2.17
CA ALA A 86 8.55 3.64 -0.79
C ALA A 86 9.20 4.95 -0.31
N ALA A 87 10.11 5.55 -1.08
CA ALA A 87 10.76 6.79 -0.66
C ALA A 87 9.80 7.98 -0.62
N GLU A 88 8.88 8.05 -1.59
CA GLU A 88 7.88 9.12 -1.68
C GLU A 88 6.88 9.07 -0.50
N ILE A 89 6.52 7.87 -0.05
CA ILE A 89 5.50 7.69 1.00
C ILE A 89 6.11 7.66 2.40
N LEU A 90 7.17 6.88 2.61
CA LEU A 90 7.67 6.59 3.96
C LEU A 90 8.56 7.69 4.51
N VAL A 91 9.35 8.39 3.68
CA VAL A 91 10.26 9.43 4.17
C VAL A 91 9.49 10.62 4.74
N PRO A 92 8.49 11.21 4.03
CA PRO A 92 7.70 12.29 4.61
C PRO A 92 6.92 11.86 5.85
N ALA A 93 6.40 10.63 5.87
CA ALA A 93 5.70 10.09 7.04
C ALA A 93 6.62 10.01 8.28
N LEU A 94 7.89 9.64 8.08
CA LEU A 94 8.88 9.60 9.15
C LEU A 94 9.20 11.01 9.68
N GLU A 95 9.40 11.98 8.78
CA GLU A 95 9.68 13.38 9.15
C GLU A 95 8.52 14.02 9.95
N LEU A 96 7.28 13.77 9.54
CA LEU A 96 6.08 14.24 10.24
C LEU A 96 5.97 13.66 11.66
N GLY A 97 6.32 12.37 11.83
CA GLY A 97 6.31 11.70 13.13
C GLY A 97 7.38 12.24 14.09
N GLN A 98 8.54 12.65 13.58
CA GLN A 98 9.64 13.18 14.40
C GLN A 98 9.39 14.60 14.94
N GLY A 99 8.47 15.37 14.34
CA GLY A 99 8.12 16.71 14.81
C GLY A 99 7.19 16.77 16.02
N HIS A 100 6.71 15.62 16.51
CA HIS A 100 5.70 15.52 17.58
C HIS A 100 6.23 14.79 18.84
N GLY A 101 7.55 14.63 18.96
CA GLY A 101 8.23 13.96 20.08
C GLY A 101 8.80 14.90 21.13
#